data_AF-A0A8B6HNB5-F1
#
_entry.id   AF-A0A8B6HNB5-F1
#
_cell.length_a   1.000
_cell.length_b   1.000
_cell.length_c   1.000
_cell.angle_alpha   90.00
_cell.angle_beta   90.00
_cell.angle_gamma   90.00
#
_symmetry.space_group_name_H-M   'P 1'
#
loop_
_entity.id
_entity.type
_entity.pdbx_description
1 polymer ?
#
loop_
_entity_poly.entity_id
_entity_poly.type
_entity_poly.pdbx_seq_one_letter_code
_entity_poly.pdbx_strand_id
1 'polypeptide(L)'
;MSALGHIVFGCTSRGSRLYDYIERNMCFGTHFNTHVLVRPGGTIGQIYEGIKDEIVSIDHKNIRVVLAAGLCNLTEKVSHENGTELRYIRDNSNVVNIVSELRSIQSDLLANNIPVQFVSIVPACINKYRDFNLNRYQFKKQQYRLRQSIFSDVEIDKMQKELELDVDYINQEIMDLNKDGGVSNIRWDKTMIKMKIRRNKKYYRYNYQNLYDGVHPTEELYEEWYTNMCTSIQHEILKQ
;
A
#
# COMPACT_ATOMS: atom_id res chain seq x y z
N MET A 1 -17.24 -28.42 7.79
CA MET A 1 -18.16 -27.34 7.36
C MET A 1 -17.50 -26.64 6.18
N SER A 2 -18.20 -26.42 5.08
CA SER A 2 -17.67 -25.65 3.94
C SER A 2 -17.56 -24.17 4.32
N ALA A 3 -16.57 -23.46 3.77
CA ALA A 3 -16.47 -22.02 3.94
C ALA A 3 -17.72 -21.33 3.37
N LEU A 4 -18.17 -20.26 4.03
CA LEU A 4 -19.29 -19.40 3.64
C LEU A 4 -18.92 -18.44 2.50
N GLY A 5 -17.63 -18.21 2.26
CA GLY A 5 -17.14 -17.35 1.18
C GLY A 5 -15.61 -17.30 1.08
N HIS A 6 -15.13 -16.44 0.19
CA HIS A 6 -13.72 -16.26 -0.14
C HIS A 6 -13.34 -14.78 -0.03
N ILE A 7 -12.16 -14.50 0.51
CA ILE A 7 -11.57 -13.15 0.53
C ILE A 7 -10.23 -13.23 -0.20
N VAL A 8 -10.09 -12.45 -1.28
CA VAL A 8 -8.88 -12.34 -2.08
C VAL A 8 -8.18 -11.04 -1.73
N PHE A 9 -7.01 -11.14 -1.12
CA PHE A 9 -6.15 -10.01 -0.75
C PHE A 9 -5.04 -9.84 -1.78
N GLY A 10 -5.00 -8.71 -2.48
CA GLY A 10 -3.88 -8.34 -3.34
C GLY A 10 -3.03 -7.26 -2.71
N CYS A 11 -1.71 -7.45 -2.65
CA CYS A 11 -0.80 -6.43 -2.13
C CYS A 11 0.60 -6.44 -2.77
N THR A 12 1.30 -5.30 -2.64
CA THR A 12 2.74 -5.18 -2.99
C THR A 12 3.63 -5.83 -1.93
N SER A 13 4.95 -5.95 -2.14
CA SER A 13 5.93 -6.49 -1.15
C SER A 13 5.99 -5.75 0.18
N ARG A 14 5.38 -4.56 0.27
CA ARG A 14 5.05 -3.99 1.59
C ARG A 14 4.21 -4.96 2.41
N GLY A 15 3.70 -6.05 1.86
CA GLY A 15 3.00 -7.13 2.53
C GLY A 15 3.71 -8.48 2.58
N SER A 16 5.03 -8.63 2.36
CA SER A 16 5.65 -9.96 2.53
C SER A 16 5.52 -10.47 3.97
N ARG A 17 5.58 -9.57 4.95
CA ARG A 17 5.22 -9.87 6.35
C ARG A 17 3.73 -9.75 6.62
N LEU A 18 3.00 -8.89 5.91
CA LEU A 18 1.54 -8.83 6.04
C LEU A 18 0.88 -10.17 5.66
N TYR A 19 1.43 -10.86 4.66
CA TYR A 19 1.08 -12.23 4.30
C TYR A 19 1.21 -13.16 5.50
N ASP A 20 2.39 -13.16 6.15
CA ASP A 20 2.60 -13.94 7.37
C ASP A 20 1.55 -13.60 8.44
N TYR A 21 1.20 -12.31 8.59
CA TYR A 21 0.15 -11.90 9.53
C TYR A 21 -1.24 -12.40 9.15
N ILE A 22 -1.62 -12.31 7.86
CA ILE A 22 -2.92 -12.76 7.37
C ILE A 22 -3.05 -14.29 7.51
N GLU A 23 -2.02 -15.04 7.14
CA GLU A 23 -2.02 -16.49 7.25
C GLU A 23 -2.04 -16.98 8.70
N ARG A 24 -1.26 -16.35 9.59
CA ARG A 24 -1.11 -16.81 10.98
C ARG A 24 -2.29 -16.44 11.88
N ASN A 25 -2.93 -15.30 11.65
CA ASN A 25 -3.87 -14.73 12.63
C ASN A 25 -5.36 -14.96 12.29
N MET A 26 -5.68 -15.66 11.19
CA MET A 26 -7.03 -16.16 10.81
C MET A 26 -8.22 -15.28 11.29
N CYS A 27 -8.19 -13.97 11.01
CA CYS A 27 -9.23 -13.03 11.50
C CYS A 27 -10.67 -13.41 11.09
N PHE A 28 -10.81 -14.22 10.03
CA PHE A 28 -12.10 -14.57 9.44
C PHE A 28 -12.55 -16.00 9.79
N GLY A 29 -11.82 -16.66 10.69
CA GLY A 29 -12.12 -18.02 11.18
C GLY A 29 -12.18 -19.07 10.07
N THR A 30 -12.89 -20.17 10.32
CA THR A 30 -13.14 -21.23 9.32
C THR A 30 -14.28 -20.90 8.36
N HIS A 31 -14.90 -19.72 8.52
CA HIS A 31 -16.05 -19.29 7.74
C HIS A 31 -15.65 -18.70 6.38
N PHE A 32 -14.43 -18.21 6.22
CA PHE A 32 -13.95 -17.69 4.94
C PHE A 32 -12.62 -18.31 4.56
N ASN A 33 -12.50 -18.72 3.30
CA ASN A 33 -11.21 -19.05 2.71
C ASN A 33 -10.49 -17.75 2.34
N THR A 34 -9.26 -17.59 2.82
CA THR A 34 -8.45 -16.41 2.53
C THR A 34 -7.40 -16.76 1.49
N HIS A 35 -7.35 -15.96 0.42
CA HIS A 35 -6.39 -16.07 -0.67
C HIS A 35 -5.54 -14.82 -0.66
N VAL A 36 -4.22 -14.95 -0.66
CA VAL A 36 -3.32 -13.80 -0.56
C VAL A 36 -2.35 -13.81 -1.74
N LEU A 37 -2.46 -12.77 -2.57
CA LEU A 37 -1.56 -12.51 -3.68
C LEU A 37 -0.60 -11.39 -3.29
N VAL A 38 0.68 -11.73 -3.20
CA VAL A 38 1.75 -10.74 -2.99
C VAL A 38 2.57 -10.61 -4.27
N ARG A 39 2.66 -9.40 -4.82
CA ARG A 39 3.57 -9.10 -5.93
C ARG A 39 4.60 -8.04 -5.51
N PRO A 40 5.81 -8.44 -5.13
CA PRO A 40 6.89 -7.51 -4.81
C PRO A 40 7.17 -6.49 -5.91
N GLY A 41 7.10 -5.20 -5.57
CA GLY A 41 7.27 -4.11 -6.55
C GLY A 41 6.16 -3.98 -7.59
N GLY A 42 5.06 -4.73 -7.47
CA GLY A 42 3.99 -4.73 -8.46
C GLY A 42 3.17 -3.44 -8.49
N THR A 43 2.74 -3.01 -9.66
CA THR A 43 1.74 -1.94 -9.83
C THR A 43 0.32 -2.47 -9.52
N ILE A 44 -0.64 -1.55 -9.38
CA ILE A 44 -2.07 -1.88 -9.21
C ILE A 44 -2.55 -2.87 -10.27
N GLY A 45 -2.35 -2.59 -11.56
CA GLY A 45 -2.75 -3.48 -12.64
C GLY A 45 -2.10 -4.86 -12.58
N GLN A 46 -0.79 -4.92 -12.29
CA GLN A 46 -0.10 -6.21 -12.17
C GLN A 46 -0.64 -7.08 -11.03
N ILE A 47 -1.03 -6.47 -9.91
CA ILE A 47 -1.69 -7.18 -8.81
C ILE A 47 -3.10 -7.60 -9.23
N TYR A 48 -3.83 -6.72 -9.90
CA TYR A 48 -5.19 -7.01 -10.35
C TYR A 48 -5.26 -8.16 -11.36
N GLU A 49 -4.33 -8.25 -12.30
CA GLU A 49 -4.25 -9.41 -13.22
C GLU A 49 -4.16 -10.73 -12.44
N GLY A 50 -3.32 -10.79 -11.39
CA GLY A 50 -3.26 -11.99 -10.56
C GLY A 50 -4.51 -12.23 -9.72
N ILE A 51 -5.21 -11.18 -9.30
CA ILE A 51 -6.50 -11.32 -8.60
C ILE A 51 -7.54 -11.93 -9.53
N LYS A 52 -7.57 -11.55 -10.81
CA LYS A 52 -8.49 -12.15 -11.80
C LYS A 52 -8.22 -13.64 -11.97
N ASP A 53 -6.95 -14.03 -12.10
CA ASP A 53 -6.56 -15.44 -12.18
C ASP A 53 -7.05 -16.22 -10.94
N GLU A 54 -6.89 -15.64 -9.75
CA GLU A 54 -7.35 -16.23 -8.50
C GLU A 54 -8.88 -16.37 -8.45
N ILE A 55 -9.62 -15.32 -8.81
CA ILE A 55 -11.09 -15.33 -8.87
C ILE A 55 -11.60 -16.43 -9.80
N VAL A 56 -10.98 -16.62 -10.96
CA VAL A 56 -11.36 -17.67 -11.92
C VAL A 56 -11.13 -19.07 -11.36
N SER A 57 -10.11 -19.27 -10.52
CA SER A 57 -9.84 -20.55 -9.87
C SER A 57 -10.80 -20.89 -8.72
N ILE A 58 -11.54 -19.91 -8.20
CA ILE A 58 -12.49 -20.09 -7.10
C ILE A 58 -13.86 -20.52 -7.67
N ASP A 59 -14.21 -21.79 -7.50
CA ASP A 59 -15.54 -22.33 -7.84
C ASP A 59 -16.60 -21.97 -6.78
N HIS A 60 -16.75 -20.67 -6.47
CA HIS A 60 -17.70 -20.19 -5.48
C HIS A 60 -18.19 -18.77 -5.77
N LYS A 61 -19.45 -18.46 -5.42
CA LYS A 61 -20.11 -17.18 -5.76
C LYS A 61 -19.89 -16.04 -4.77
N ASN A 62 -19.44 -16.34 -3.56
CA ASN A 62 -19.25 -15.33 -2.50
C ASN A 62 -17.78 -14.94 -2.39
N ILE A 63 -17.32 -14.07 -3.28
CA ILE A 63 -15.94 -13.57 -3.32
C ILE A 63 -15.93 -12.09 -2.94
N ARG A 64 -14.93 -11.69 -2.16
CA ARG A 64 -14.63 -10.30 -1.85
C ARG A 64 -13.17 -10.00 -2.12
N VAL A 65 -12.88 -8.81 -2.63
CA VAL A 65 -11.50 -8.39 -2.95
C VAL A 65 -11.07 -7.26 -2.02
N VAL A 66 -9.84 -7.35 -1.52
CA VAL A 66 -9.18 -6.27 -0.77
C VAL A 66 -7.86 -5.97 -1.45
N LEU A 67 -7.66 -4.72 -1.90
CA LEU A 67 -6.50 -4.33 -2.69
C LEU A 67 -5.66 -3.26 -1.96
N ALA A 68 -4.45 -3.63 -1.58
CA ALA A 68 -3.44 -2.75 -0.96
C ALA A 68 -2.24 -2.54 -1.88
N ALA A 69 -2.40 -1.63 -2.85
CA ALA A 69 -1.42 -1.35 -3.90
C ALA A 69 -1.36 0.15 -4.23
N GLY A 70 -0.40 0.56 -5.06
CA GLY A 70 -0.36 1.91 -5.65
C GLY A 70 0.95 2.69 -5.45
N LEU A 71 1.70 2.47 -4.37
CA LEU A 71 2.99 3.16 -4.21
C LEU A 71 3.96 2.84 -5.35
N CYS A 72 4.00 1.59 -5.81
CA CYS A 72 4.88 1.18 -6.91
C CYS A 72 4.47 1.76 -8.27
N ASN A 73 3.25 2.32 -8.39
CA ASN A 73 2.88 3.13 -9.55
C ASN A 73 3.51 4.53 -9.48
N LEU A 74 3.78 5.05 -8.27
CA LEU A 74 4.32 6.39 -8.03
C LEU A 74 5.83 6.42 -7.83
N THR A 75 6.46 5.27 -7.58
CA THR A 75 7.87 5.20 -7.19
C THR A 75 8.59 4.05 -7.86
N GLU A 76 9.87 4.23 -8.10
CA GLU A 76 10.75 3.19 -8.65
C GLU A 76 12.09 3.16 -7.94
N LYS A 77 12.74 2.00 -7.99
CA LYS A 77 14.10 1.82 -7.48
C LYS A 77 15.11 2.10 -8.58
N VAL A 78 15.98 3.08 -8.36
CA VAL A 78 17.06 3.41 -9.28
C VAL A 78 18.34 2.78 -8.74
N SER A 79 18.92 1.86 -9.51
CA SER A 79 20.20 1.23 -9.18
C SER A 79 21.36 1.99 -9.84
N HIS A 80 22.43 2.21 -9.08
CA HIS A 80 23.62 2.94 -9.51
C HIS A 80 24.86 2.42 -8.77
N GLU A 81 26.04 2.92 -9.10
CA GLU A 81 27.32 2.46 -8.52
C GLU A 81 27.39 2.53 -6.98
N ASN A 82 26.67 3.48 -6.38
CA ASN A 82 26.69 3.72 -4.93
C ASN A 82 25.58 2.96 -4.18
N GLY A 83 24.65 2.32 -4.88
CA GLY A 83 23.59 1.53 -4.26
C GLY A 83 22.26 1.58 -5.02
N THR A 84 21.18 1.55 -4.26
CA THR A 84 19.83 1.67 -4.77
C THR A 84 19.13 2.79 -4.02
N GLU A 85 18.54 3.71 -4.75
CA GLU A 85 17.76 4.83 -4.22
C GLU A 85 16.33 4.78 -4.74
N LEU A 86 15.41 5.45 -4.06
CA LEU A 86 14.00 5.51 -4.45
C LEU A 86 13.76 6.83 -5.20
N ARG A 87 13.15 6.74 -6.38
CA ARG A 87 12.73 7.90 -7.17
C ARG A 87 11.20 7.96 -7.21
N TYR A 88 10.66 9.16 -7.06
CA TYR A 88 9.25 9.43 -7.36
C TYR A 88 9.09 9.66 -8.88
N ILE A 89 8.14 8.98 -9.50
CA ILE A 89 7.85 9.03 -10.93
C ILE A 89 7.01 10.28 -11.19
N ARG A 90 7.70 11.36 -11.55
CA ARG A 90 7.10 12.67 -11.78
C ARG A 90 6.53 12.77 -13.20
N ASP A 91 5.33 12.24 -13.38
CA ASP A 91 4.55 12.35 -14.61
C ASP A 91 3.13 12.80 -14.27
N ASN A 92 2.73 13.97 -14.80
CA ASN A 92 1.42 14.57 -14.55
C ASN A 92 0.25 13.68 -14.98
N SER A 93 0.47 12.78 -15.94
CA SER A 93 -0.56 11.82 -16.36
C SER A 93 -0.65 10.61 -15.44
N ASN A 94 0.39 10.32 -14.66
CA ASN A 94 0.49 9.09 -13.87
C ASN A 94 -0.60 9.01 -12.78
N VAL A 95 -0.84 10.10 -12.06
CA VAL A 95 -1.90 10.16 -11.04
C VAL A 95 -3.28 9.92 -11.64
N VAL A 96 -3.57 10.56 -12.78
CA VAL A 96 -4.83 10.40 -13.52
C VAL A 96 -4.98 8.95 -13.99
N ASN A 97 -3.91 8.34 -14.50
CA ASN A 97 -3.89 6.96 -14.94
C ASN A 97 -4.15 5.98 -13.79
N ILE A 98 -3.54 6.21 -12.62
CA ILE A 98 -3.76 5.40 -11.41
C ILE A 98 -5.23 5.47 -10.98
N VAL A 99 -5.83 6.66 -10.95
CA VAL A 99 -7.25 6.82 -10.58
C VAL A 99 -8.17 6.16 -11.62
N SER A 100 -7.86 6.30 -12.90
CA SER A 100 -8.59 5.63 -13.98
C SER A 100 -8.49 4.11 -13.87
N GLU A 101 -7.33 3.58 -13.51
CA GLU A 101 -7.10 2.16 -13.29
C GLU A 101 -7.92 1.63 -12.10
N LEU A 102 -7.92 2.34 -10.96
CA LEU A 102 -8.74 1.99 -9.79
C LEU A 102 -10.25 1.97 -10.12
N ARG A 103 -10.74 2.97 -10.85
CA ARG A 103 -12.13 3.03 -11.33
C ARG A 103 -12.47 1.87 -12.25
N SER A 104 -11.57 1.54 -13.18
CA SER A 104 -11.75 0.40 -14.10
C SER A 104 -11.84 -0.92 -13.32
N ILE A 105 -10.94 -1.14 -12.36
CA ILE A 105 -10.94 -2.34 -11.50
C ILE A 105 -12.25 -2.45 -10.73
N GLN A 106 -12.72 -1.34 -10.13
CA GLN A 106 -13.97 -1.34 -9.40
C GLN A 106 -15.15 -1.68 -10.31
N SER A 107 -15.24 -1.04 -11.47
CA SER A 107 -16.32 -1.28 -12.43
C SER A 107 -16.35 -2.74 -12.89
N ASP A 108 -15.20 -3.34 -13.18
CA ASP A 108 -15.10 -4.74 -13.61
C ASP A 108 -15.54 -5.70 -12.49
N LEU A 109 -15.04 -5.51 -11.27
CA LEU A 109 -15.42 -6.37 -10.13
C LEU A 109 -16.90 -6.22 -9.76
N LEU A 110 -17.44 -5.00 -9.73
CA LEU A 110 -18.85 -4.76 -9.43
C LEU A 110 -19.78 -5.32 -10.51
N ALA A 111 -19.39 -5.29 -11.78
CA ALA A 111 -20.15 -5.93 -12.86
C ALA A 111 -20.32 -7.45 -12.65
N ASN A 112 -19.38 -8.06 -11.93
CA ASN A 112 -19.40 -9.47 -11.54
C ASN A 112 -20.00 -9.71 -10.14
N ASN A 113 -20.61 -8.69 -9.51
CA ASN A 113 -21.12 -8.71 -8.13
C ASN A 113 -20.04 -9.04 -7.08
N ILE A 114 -18.79 -8.68 -7.33
CA ILE A 114 -17.67 -8.87 -6.41
C ILE A 114 -17.36 -7.53 -5.73
N PRO A 115 -17.63 -7.38 -4.42
CA PRO A 115 -17.26 -6.17 -3.70
C PRO A 115 -15.75 -6.05 -3.61
N VAL A 116 -15.24 -4.84 -3.86
CA VAL A 116 -13.82 -4.50 -3.73
C VAL A 116 -13.61 -3.39 -2.70
N GLN A 117 -12.68 -3.59 -1.79
CA GLN A 117 -12.19 -2.60 -0.84
C GLN A 117 -10.76 -2.20 -1.19
N PHE A 118 -10.57 -0.95 -1.61
CA PHE A 118 -9.25 -0.38 -1.81
C PHE A 118 -8.70 0.13 -0.47
N VAL A 119 -7.46 -0.22 -0.18
CA VAL A 119 -6.74 0.25 1.00
C VAL A 119 -5.97 1.51 0.65
N SER A 120 -6.04 2.52 1.51
CA SER A 120 -5.26 3.76 1.34
C SER A 120 -3.75 3.48 1.23
N ILE A 121 -3.11 4.23 0.34
CA ILE A 121 -1.68 4.22 0.09
C ILE A 121 -0.96 4.98 1.20
N VAL A 122 0.09 4.39 1.74
CA VAL A 122 1.02 5.07 2.65
C VAL A 122 2.20 5.61 1.83
N PRO A 123 2.54 6.91 1.89
CA PRO A 123 3.68 7.41 1.13
C PRO A 123 4.99 6.81 1.63
N ALA A 124 5.98 6.70 0.75
CA ALA A 124 7.35 6.38 1.16
C ALA A 124 8.07 7.61 1.69
N CYS A 125 9.07 7.38 2.53
CA CYS A 125 10.07 8.38 2.92
C CYS A 125 11.33 8.19 2.08
N ILE A 126 11.47 8.99 1.04
CA ILE A 126 12.59 8.93 0.09
C ILE A 126 13.91 9.15 0.82
N ASN A 127 13.95 10.16 1.70
CA ASN A 127 15.13 10.48 2.50
C ASN A 127 15.55 9.33 3.42
N LYS A 128 14.60 8.71 4.13
CA LYS A 128 14.90 7.57 5.02
C LYS A 128 15.36 6.35 4.23
N TYR A 129 14.81 6.11 3.04
CA TYR A 129 15.25 5.01 2.17
C TYR A 129 16.67 5.20 1.64
N ARG A 130 17.02 6.43 1.28
CA ARG A 130 18.39 6.81 0.95
C ARG A 130 19.33 6.52 2.13
N ASP A 131 19.03 7.07 3.30
CA ASP A 131 19.88 6.93 4.50
C ASP A 131 20.05 5.46 4.90
N PHE A 132 18.97 4.67 4.85
CA PHE A 132 19.00 3.24 5.11
C PHE A 132 19.94 2.49 4.16
N ASN A 133 19.83 2.73 2.86
CA ASN A 133 20.66 2.05 1.88
C ASN A 133 22.13 2.46 1.96
N LEU A 134 22.42 3.77 2.08
CA LEU A 134 23.79 4.26 2.24
C LEU A 134 24.48 3.62 3.46
N ASN A 135 23.78 3.55 4.60
CA ASN A 135 24.31 2.95 5.83
C ASN A 135 24.49 1.42 5.72
N ARG A 136 23.51 0.68 5.19
CA ARG A 136 23.59 -0.79 5.03
C ARG A 136 24.83 -1.20 4.21
N TYR A 137 25.17 -0.38 3.25
CA TYR A 137 26.27 -0.62 2.33
C TYR A 137 27.65 -0.27 2.89
N GLN A 138 27.73 0.66 3.85
CA GLN A 138 28.96 0.93 4.61
C GLN A 138 29.38 -0.31 5.41
N PHE A 139 28.44 -0.95 6.10
CA PHE A 139 28.70 -2.15 6.90
C PHE A 139 29.09 -3.37 6.06
N LYS A 140 28.52 -3.53 4.87
CA LYS A 140 28.75 -4.72 4.03
C LYS A 140 30.08 -4.73 3.26
N LYS A 141 30.68 -3.57 2.95
CA LYS A 141 31.88 -3.53 2.07
C LYS A 141 33.17 -3.07 2.75
N GLN A 142 33.17 -2.66 4.03
CA GLN A 142 34.36 -2.09 4.72
C GLN A 142 35.12 -1.02 3.90
N GLN A 143 34.45 -0.39 2.93
CA GLN A 143 35.02 0.60 2.04
C GLN A 143 34.49 1.96 2.48
N TYR A 144 35.35 2.74 3.12
CA TYR A 144 35.16 4.14 3.55
C TYR A 144 35.02 5.12 2.38
N ARG A 145 34.50 4.70 1.22
CA ARG A 145 34.16 5.66 0.17
C ARG A 145 32.87 6.36 0.60
N LEU A 146 32.94 7.69 0.74
CA LEU A 146 31.78 8.55 0.93
C LEU A 146 30.78 8.26 -0.19
N ARG A 147 29.75 7.47 0.10
CA ARG A 147 28.72 7.14 -0.88
C ARG A 147 27.84 8.36 -1.02
N GLN A 148 27.92 8.99 -2.18
CA GLN A 148 27.09 10.14 -2.49
C GLN A 148 25.80 9.67 -3.15
N SER A 149 24.72 10.28 -2.69
CA SER A 149 23.40 10.22 -3.30
C SER A 149 23.47 10.69 -4.75
N ILE A 150 22.75 10.06 -5.67
CA ILE A 150 22.60 10.58 -7.04
C ILE A 150 21.61 11.73 -7.14
N PHE A 151 20.79 11.91 -6.11
CA PHE A 151 19.86 13.04 -5.98
C PHE A 151 20.39 14.03 -4.95
N SER A 152 20.31 15.33 -5.24
CA SER A 152 20.58 16.38 -4.25
C SER A 152 19.50 16.41 -3.16
N ASP A 153 19.82 16.98 -2.00
CA ASP A 153 18.84 17.15 -0.91
C ASP A 153 17.61 17.96 -1.36
N VAL A 154 17.79 18.97 -2.22
CA VAL A 154 16.70 19.79 -2.77
C VAL A 154 15.79 18.95 -3.67
N GLU A 155 16.34 18.06 -4.49
CA GLU A 155 15.56 17.16 -5.33
C GLU A 155 14.78 16.15 -4.50
N ILE A 156 15.38 15.59 -3.44
CA ILE A 156 14.72 14.65 -2.53
C ILE A 156 13.56 15.34 -1.81
N ASP A 157 13.77 16.54 -1.28
CA ASP A 157 12.71 17.31 -0.61
C ASP A 157 11.55 17.63 -1.56
N LYS A 158 11.86 17.92 -2.83
CA LYS A 158 10.84 18.17 -3.85
C LYS A 158 10.05 16.91 -4.18
N MET A 159 10.74 15.80 -4.47
CA MET A 159 10.12 14.50 -4.73
C MET A 159 9.24 14.04 -3.56
N GLN A 160 9.69 14.25 -2.32
CA GLN A 160 8.94 13.87 -1.12
C GLN A 160 7.63 14.64 -1.01
N LYS A 161 7.65 15.96 -1.24
CA LYS A 161 6.45 16.79 -1.18
C LYS A 161 5.44 16.43 -2.26
N GLU A 162 5.92 16.20 -3.49
CA GLU A 162 5.06 15.84 -4.62
C GLU A 162 4.45 14.45 -4.43
N LEU A 163 5.24 13.47 -3.97
CA LEU A 163 4.73 12.14 -3.62
C LEU A 163 3.64 12.19 -2.53
N GLU A 164 3.83 12.99 -1.48
CA GLU A 164 2.83 13.14 -0.40
C GLU A 164 1.52 13.74 -0.93
N LEU A 165 1.60 14.77 -1.78
CA LEU A 165 0.41 15.41 -2.37
C LEU A 165 -0.37 14.46 -3.29
N ASP A 166 0.34 13.70 -4.12
CA ASP A 166 -0.29 12.75 -5.04
C ASP A 166 -0.92 11.57 -4.30
N VAL A 167 -0.25 11.07 -3.25
CA VAL A 167 -0.81 10.03 -2.39
C VAL A 167 -2.06 10.53 -1.67
N ASP A 168 -2.07 11.76 -1.16
CA ASP A 168 -3.25 12.35 -0.53
C ASP A 168 -4.42 12.44 -1.51
N TYR A 169 -4.15 12.88 -2.75
CA TYR A 169 -5.16 12.95 -3.81
C TYR A 169 -5.72 11.56 -4.17
N ILE A 170 -4.84 10.58 -4.44
CA ILE A 170 -5.26 9.21 -4.77
C ILE A 170 -6.02 8.57 -3.60
N ASN A 171 -5.60 8.83 -2.36
CA ASN A 171 -6.30 8.33 -1.19
C ASN A 171 -7.71 8.90 -1.09
N GLN A 172 -7.93 10.17 -1.42
CA GLN A 172 -9.27 10.74 -1.47
C GLN A 172 -10.14 10.03 -2.52
N GLU A 173 -9.61 9.80 -3.72
CA GLU A 173 -10.31 9.03 -4.76
C GLU A 173 -10.61 7.59 -4.31
N ILE A 174 -9.68 6.92 -3.62
CA ILE A 174 -9.92 5.60 -3.02
C ILE A 174 -11.08 5.64 -2.02
N MET A 175 -11.19 6.70 -1.21
CA MET A 175 -12.30 6.84 -0.25
C MET A 175 -13.65 6.98 -0.93
N ASP A 176 -13.69 7.75 -2.01
CA ASP A 176 -14.90 8.01 -2.76
C ASP A 176 -15.33 6.74 -3.50
N LEU A 177 -14.38 6.03 -4.13
CA LEU A 177 -14.63 4.73 -4.76
C LEU A 177 -15.19 3.70 -3.76
N ASN A 178 -14.54 3.52 -2.61
CA ASN A 178 -15.04 2.57 -1.61
C ASN A 178 -16.47 2.92 -1.14
N LYS A 179 -16.75 4.20 -0.93
CA LYS A 179 -18.09 4.68 -0.55
C LYS A 179 -19.12 4.37 -1.65
N ASP A 180 -18.78 4.64 -2.90
CA ASP A 180 -19.64 4.38 -4.06
C ASP A 180 -19.87 2.87 -4.27
N GLY A 181 -18.88 2.05 -3.95
CA GLY A 181 -18.98 0.59 -3.91
C GLY A 181 -19.72 0.03 -2.68
N GLY A 182 -20.21 0.90 -1.79
CA GLY A 182 -20.98 0.49 -0.61
C GLY A 182 -20.16 -0.19 0.49
N VAL A 183 -18.83 -0.01 0.50
CA VAL A 183 -17.92 -0.65 1.46
C VAL A 183 -17.24 0.37 2.38
N SER A 184 -16.80 -0.08 3.55
CA SER A 184 -16.05 0.78 4.47
C SER A 184 -14.61 1.02 4.02
N ASN A 185 -14.06 2.14 4.50
CA ASN A 185 -12.72 2.61 4.17
C ASN A 185 -11.64 2.03 5.09
N ILE A 186 -10.55 1.53 4.51
CA ILE A 186 -9.36 1.06 5.23
C ILE A 186 -8.26 2.14 5.16
N ARG A 187 -8.04 2.82 6.29
CA ARG A 187 -7.20 4.04 6.42
C ARG A 187 -5.81 3.79 7.02
N TRP A 188 -4.94 3.05 6.33
CA TRP A 188 -3.54 2.90 6.73
C TRP A 188 -2.78 4.23 6.71
N ASP A 189 -3.13 5.15 5.81
CA ASP A 189 -2.59 6.51 5.78
C ASP A 189 -2.69 7.23 7.14
N LYS A 190 -3.81 7.08 7.85
CA LYS A 190 -4.07 7.75 9.14
C LYS A 190 -3.15 7.29 10.26
N THR A 191 -2.69 6.05 10.25
CA THR A 191 -1.73 5.52 11.25
C THR A 191 -0.37 6.24 11.16
N MET A 192 -0.10 6.86 10.00
CA MET A 192 1.16 7.55 9.71
C MET A 192 1.05 9.06 9.87
N ILE A 193 -0.15 9.63 10.04
CA ILE A 193 -0.36 11.06 10.12
C ILE A 193 -0.31 11.51 11.59
N LYS A 194 0.61 12.44 11.91
CA LYS A 194 0.62 13.13 13.21
C LYS A 194 0.13 14.57 13.04
N MET A 195 -0.81 14.97 13.90
CA MET A 195 -1.21 16.38 14.02
C MET A 195 -0.12 17.16 14.74
N LYS A 196 0.28 18.30 14.18
CA LYS A 196 1.16 19.27 14.84
C LYS A 196 0.46 20.61 14.93
N ILE A 197 0.77 21.35 16.00
CA ILE A 197 0.27 22.70 16.22
C ILE A 197 1.46 23.66 16.15
N ARG A 198 1.41 24.64 15.25
CA ARG A 198 2.40 25.73 15.18
C ARG A 198 1.67 27.04 14.99
N ARG A 199 1.94 28.02 15.86
CA ARG A 199 1.31 29.36 15.81
C ARG A 199 -0.22 29.30 15.67
N ASN A 200 -0.86 28.47 16.50
CA ASN A 200 -2.32 28.22 16.50
C ASN A 200 -2.92 27.65 15.20
N LYS A 201 -2.10 27.22 14.23
CA LYS A 201 -2.55 26.45 13.07
C LYS A 201 -2.23 24.97 13.26
N LYS A 202 -3.25 24.13 13.08
CA LYS A 202 -3.12 22.67 13.01
C LYS A 202 -2.64 22.32 11.61
N TYR A 203 -1.57 21.53 11.51
CA TYR A 203 -1.11 20.94 10.26
C TYR A 203 -0.84 19.45 10.48
N TYR A 204 -1.13 18.66 9.46
CA TYR A 204 -0.89 17.23 9.44
C TYR A 204 0.43 16.96 8.73
N ARG A 205 1.23 16.04 9.26
CA ARG A 205 2.46 15.59 8.61
C ARG A 205 2.62 14.10 8.79
N TYR A 206 3.09 13.44 7.73
CA TYR A 206 3.49 12.05 7.79
C TYR A 206 4.66 11.85 8.76
N ASN A 207 4.55 10.80 9.58
CA ASN A 207 5.55 10.35 10.53
C ASN A 207 6.10 8.99 10.10
N TYR A 208 7.30 8.99 9.54
CA TYR A 208 7.93 7.80 8.98
C TYR A 208 8.73 6.95 9.98
N GLN A 209 8.52 7.15 11.29
CA GLN A 209 9.24 6.40 12.34
C GLN A 209 9.02 4.89 12.19
N ASN A 210 7.78 4.47 11.94
CA ASN A 210 7.39 3.06 11.85
C ASN A 210 7.55 2.46 10.44
N LEU A 211 8.29 3.12 9.53
CA LEU A 211 8.79 2.50 8.29
C LEU A 211 10.29 2.28 8.44
N TYR A 212 10.77 1.05 8.66
CA TYR A 212 12.16 0.84 9.09
C TYR A 212 13.20 1.34 8.06
N ASP A 213 12.92 1.20 6.78
CA ASP A 213 13.74 1.71 5.67
C ASP A 213 13.08 2.89 4.95
N GLY A 214 11.99 3.46 5.49
CA GLY A 214 11.22 4.49 4.80
C GLY A 214 10.21 3.96 3.77
N VAL A 215 10.18 2.66 3.47
CA VAL A 215 9.18 2.06 2.57
C VAL A 215 8.36 0.99 3.30
N HIS A 216 9.01 0.14 4.08
CA HIS A 216 8.40 -1.05 4.66
C HIS A 216 8.06 -0.85 6.16
N PRO A 217 6.85 -1.25 6.61
CA PRO A 217 6.41 -1.15 8.00
C PRO A 217 7.27 -1.92 9.01
N THR A 218 7.31 -1.45 10.26
CA THR A 218 7.71 -2.26 11.42
C THR A 218 6.62 -3.26 11.80
N GLU A 219 6.94 -4.21 12.69
CA GLU A 219 5.98 -5.23 13.14
C GLU A 219 4.77 -4.62 13.82
N GLU A 220 4.96 -3.58 14.64
CA GLU A 220 3.86 -2.90 15.33
C GLU A 220 2.90 -2.22 14.32
N LEU A 221 3.45 -1.63 13.27
CA LEU A 221 2.63 -0.98 12.24
C LEU A 221 1.90 -2.01 11.38
N TYR A 222 2.52 -3.18 11.11
CA TYR A 222 1.84 -4.29 10.44
C TYR A 222 0.64 -4.79 11.24
N GLU A 223 0.79 -4.96 12.56
CA GLU A 223 -0.27 -5.41 13.44
C GLU A 223 -1.44 -4.41 13.48
N GLU A 224 -1.13 -3.11 13.58
CA GLU A 224 -2.15 -2.05 13.53
C GLU A 224 -2.89 -2.03 12.18
N TRP A 225 -2.17 -2.16 11.07
CA TRP A 225 -2.74 -2.21 9.71
C TRP A 225 -3.63 -3.44 9.52
N TYR A 226 -3.17 -4.60 9.98
CA TYR A 226 -3.91 -5.85 9.94
C TYR A 226 -5.20 -5.75 10.76
N THR A 227 -5.11 -5.25 12.00
CA THR A 227 -6.28 -5.09 12.89
C THR A 227 -7.33 -4.15 12.29
N ASN A 228 -6.91 -3.00 11.75
CA ASN A 228 -7.81 -2.06 11.05
C ASN A 228 -8.50 -2.71 9.85
N MET A 229 -7.75 -3.46 9.05
CA MET A 229 -8.27 -4.17 7.87
C MET A 229 -9.28 -5.25 8.30
N CYS A 230 -8.94 -6.10 9.26
CA CYS A 230 -9.85 -7.15 9.77
C CYS A 230 -11.16 -6.54 10.29
N THR A 231 -11.07 -5.47 11.09
CA THR A 231 -12.24 -4.81 11.69
C THR A 231 -13.17 -4.26 10.60
N SER A 232 -12.60 -3.61 9.58
CA SER A 232 -13.37 -3.10 8.45
C SER A 232 -14.08 -4.21 7.69
N ILE A 233 -13.38 -5.30 7.37
CA ILE A 233 -13.96 -6.42 6.61
C ILE A 233 -15.04 -7.16 7.41
N GLN A 234 -14.79 -7.43 8.69
CA GLN A 234 -15.78 -8.08 9.57
C GLN A 234 -17.06 -7.25 9.67
N HIS A 235 -16.95 -5.93 9.80
CA HIS A 235 -18.11 -5.04 9.81
C HIS A 235 -18.92 -5.12 8.51
N GLU A 236 -18.27 -5.28 7.35
CA GLU A 236 -18.99 -5.45 6.08
C GLU A 236 -19.65 -6.83 5.94
N ILE A 237 -19.02 -7.88 6.46
CA ILE A 237 -19.61 -9.22 6.48
C ILE A 237 -20.88 -9.24 7.32
N LEU A 238 -20.91 -8.55 8.46
CA LEU A 238 -22.05 -8.53 9.37
C LEU A 238 -23.27 -7.71 8.88
N LYS A 239 -23.12 -6.89 7.82
CA LYS A 239 -24.23 -6.12 7.24
C LYS A 239 -25.09 -6.93 6.26
N GLN A 240 -24.60 -8.08 5.81
CA GLN A 240 -25.26 -8.93 4.80
C GLN A 240 -26.07 -10.04 5.45
#